data_AF-A0A2T7G3S1-F1
#
_entry.id   AF-A0A2T7G3S1-F1
#
_cell.length_a   1.000
_cell.length_b   1.000
_cell.length_c   1.000
_cell.angle_alpha   90.00
_cell.angle_beta   90.00
_cell.angle_gamma   90.00
#
_symmetry.space_group_name_H-M   'P 1'
#
loop_
_entity.id
_entity.type
_entity.pdbx_description
1 polymer ?
#
loop_
_entity_poly.entity_id
_entity_poly.type
_entity_poly.pdbx_seq_one_letter_code
_entity_poly.pdbx_strand_id
1 'polypeptide(L)'
;MGVIQGGLLILIGEKTKNLYKFVRWEIDLAIELELPIIAVNLNNSRFQDELCPPIIRDKCVVHVPFKLRPIQHAILNWPGEFKGLDLQTKAGGARHFNDGLYRQWE
;
A
#
# COMPACT_ATOMS: atom_id res chain seq x y z
N MET A 1 -6.41 14.84 -20.50
CA MET A 1 -7.11 13.58 -20.20
C MET A 1 -6.15 12.71 -19.40
N GLY A 2 -6.31 12.66 -18.08
CA GLY A 2 -5.40 11.89 -17.24
C GLY A 2 -5.59 10.40 -17.53
N VAL A 3 -4.53 9.75 -17.97
CA VAL A 3 -4.50 8.29 -18.06
C VAL A 3 -4.78 7.78 -16.65
N ILE A 4 -5.83 6.98 -16.45
CA ILE A 4 -6.04 6.31 -15.17
C ILE A 4 -4.83 5.40 -14.98
N GLN A 5 -3.94 5.76 -14.04
CA GLN A 5 -2.76 4.97 -13.75
C GLN A 5 -3.21 3.84 -12.82
N GLY A 6 -3.10 2.60 -13.30
CA GLY A 6 -3.45 1.41 -12.51
C GLY A 6 -2.60 1.29 -11.24
N GLY A 7 -3.15 0.64 -10.23
CA GLY A 7 -2.49 0.36 -8.96
C GLY A 7 -3.18 -0.82 -8.27
N LEU A 8 -2.52 -1.41 -7.28
CA LEU A 8 -3.05 -2.54 -6.53
C LEU A 8 -3.40 -2.10 -5.11
N LEU A 9 -4.63 -2.36 -4.67
CA LEU A 9 -5.04 -2.18 -3.28
C LEU A 9 -5.29 -3.56 -2.67
N ILE A 10 -4.67 -3.82 -1.51
CA ILE A 10 -4.74 -5.12 -0.84
C ILE A 10 -5.24 -4.90 0.59
N LEU A 11 -6.25 -5.68 1.00
CA LEU A 11 -6.68 -5.74 2.39
C LEU A 11 -5.81 -6.76 3.14
N ILE A 12 -5.22 -6.36 4.27
CA ILE A 12 -4.35 -7.19 5.10
C ILE A 12 -4.99 -7.38 6.47
N GLY A 13 -5.26 -8.63 6.83
CA GLY A 13 -5.75 -9.02 8.15
C GLY A 13 -5.35 -10.44 8.52
N GLU A 14 -5.69 -10.87 9.74
CA GLU A 14 -5.20 -12.11 10.35
C GLU A 14 -5.42 -13.37 9.50
N LYS A 15 -6.60 -13.52 8.89
CA LYS A 15 -6.94 -14.69 8.04
C LYS A 15 -6.33 -14.61 6.64
N THR A 16 -5.94 -13.42 6.20
CA THR A 16 -5.29 -13.15 4.91
C THR A 16 -3.84 -13.62 4.87
N LYS A 17 -3.23 -13.90 6.04
CA LYS A 17 -1.93 -14.56 6.15
C LYS A 17 -1.89 -15.95 5.50
N ASN A 18 -3.03 -16.53 5.09
CA ASN A 18 -3.09 -17.87 4.50
C ASN A 18 -3.82 -17.96 3.14
N LEU A 19 -4.34 -16.85 2.59
CA LEU A 19 -5.13 -16.83 1.33
C LEU A 19 -4.27 -16.63 0.06
N TYR A 20 -2.96 -16.87 0.16
CA TYR A 20 -1.97 -16.41 -0.81
C TYR A 20 -1.98 -17.10 -2.18
N LYS A 21 -2.67 -18.23 -2.39
CA LYS A 21 -2.45 -18.98 -3.64
C LYS A 21 -2.88 -18.22 -4.91
N PHE A 22 -3.95 -17.44 -4.84
CA PHE A 22 -4.45 -16.66 -6.00
C PHE A 22 -4.00 -15.20 -5.96
N VAL A 23 -4.02 -14.57 -4.78
CA VAL A 23 -3.65 -13.16 -4.60
C VAL A 23 -2.16 -12.93 -4.88
N ARG A 24 -1.31 -13.94 -4.66
CA ARG A 24 0.13 -13.82 -4.89
C ARG A 24 0.46 -13.47 -6.34
N TRP A 25 -0.22 -14.07 -7.31
CA TRP A 25 -0.02 -13.76 -8.72
C TRP A 25 -0.29 -12.28 -9.04
N GLU A 26 -1.38 -11.71 -8.50
CA GLU A 26 -1.73 -10.31 -8.74
C GLU A 26 -0.69 -9.36 -8.14
N ILE A 27 -0.12 -9.75 -6.99
CA ILE A 27 0.95 -9.00 -6.33
C ILE A 27 2.25 -9.10 -7.15
N ASP A 28 2.64 -10.30 -7.57
CA ASP A 28 3.84 -10.53 -8.39
C ASP A 28 3.76 -9.68 -9.67
N LEU A 29 2.62 -9.73 -10.37
CA LEU A 29 2.40 -8.92 -11.57
C LEU A 29 2.44 -7.41 -11.29
N ALA A 30 1.86 -6.94 -10.18
CA ALA A 30 1.93 -5.53 -9.80
C ALA A 30 3.37 -5.08 -9.48
N ILE A 31 4.18 -5.94 -8.87
CA ILE A 31 5.60 -5.68 -8.62
C ILE A 31 6.39 -5.64 -9.93
N GLU A 32 6.17 -6.61 -10.83
CA GLU A 32 6.83 -6.68 -12.14
C GLU A 32 6.51 -5.47 -13.03
N LEU A 33 5.28 -4.98 -12.98
CA LEU A 33 4.82 -3.80 -13.71
C LEU A 33 5.16 -2.47 -13.01
N GLU A 34 5.88 -2.52 -11.88
CA GLU A 34 6.18 -1.37 -11.02
C GLU A 34 4.93 -0.51 -10.72
N LEU A 35 3.82 -1.17 -10.37
CA LEU A 35 2.59 -0.48 -10.01
C LEU A 35 2.63 -0.01 -8.56
N PRO A 36 1.99 1.14 -8.24
CA PRO A 36 1.81 1.55 -6.86
C PRO A 36 0.93 0.55 -6.11
N ILE A 37 1.39 0.08 -4.95
CA ILE A 37 0.64 -0.82 -4.08
C ILE A 37 0.21 -0.07 -2.81
N ILE A 38 -1.06 -0.22 -2.44
CA ILE A 38 -1.67 0.29 -1.21
C ILE A 38 -2.04 -0.90 -0.32
N ALA A 39 -1.38 -1.02 0.83
CA ALA A 39 -1.68 -2.00 1.86
C ALA A 39 -2.65 -1.41 2.88
N VAL A 40 -3.88 -1.93 2.93
CA VAL A 40 -4.91 -1.49 3.87
C VAL A 40 -4.99 -2.48 5.02
N ASN A 41 -4.54 -2.07 6.20
CA ASN A 41 -4.48 -2.93 7.37
C ASN A 41 -5.84 -2.96 8.11
N LEU A 42 -6.45 -4.14 8.16
CA LEU A 42 -7.74 -4.39 8.82
C LEU A 42 -7.65 -4.28 10.35
N ASN A 43 -6.46 -4.42 10.93
CA ASN A 43 -6.20 -4.17 12.35
C ASN A 43 -6.09 -2.66 12.69
N ASN A 44 -6.38 -1.76 11.74
CA ASN A 44 -6.26 -0.31 11.86
C ASN A 44 -4.84 0.22 12.08
N SER A 45 -3.81 -0.60 11.81
CA SER A 45 -2.43 -0.12 11.82
C SER A 45 -2.19 0.88 10.69
N ARG A 46 -1.47 1.96 11.00
CA ARG A 46 -1.00 2.94 10.00
C ARG A 46 0.36 2.54 9.40
N PHE A 47 0.96 1.49 9.94
CA PHE A 47 2.31 1.06 9.61
C PHE A 47 2.30 -0.38 9.13
N GLN A 48 3.42 -0.81 8.58
CA GLN A 48 3.68 -2.22 8.35
C GLN A 48 3.81 -2.96 9.69
N ASP A 49 3.21 -4.15 9.79
CA ASP A 49 3.25 -5.01 10.97
C ASP A 49 3.45 -6.49 10.59
N GLU A 50 3.36 -7.40 11.56
CA GLU A 50 3.56 -8.83 11.37
C GLU A 50 2.54 -9.52 10.45
N LEU A 51 1.40 -8.87 10.17
CA LEU A 51 0.39 -9.37 9.25
C LEU A 51 0.75 -9.09 7.78
N CYS A 52 1.74 -8.22 7.54
CA CYS A 52 2.19 -7.87 6.20
C CYS A 52 2.73 -9.10 5.45
N PRO A 53 2.19 -9.40 4.24
CA PRO A 53 2.65 -10.50 3.40
C PRO A 53 4.15 -10.41 3.08
N PRO A 54 4.91 -11.52 3.20
CA PRO A 54 6.35 -11.52 2.93
C PRO A 54 6.73 -10.98 1.54
N ILE A 55 5.90 -11.21 0.53
CA ILE A 55 6.11 -10.79 -0.87
C ILE A 55 6.21 -9.28 -1.05
N ILE A 56 5.50 -8.48 -0.25
CA ILE A 56 5.55 -7.01 -0.30
C ILE A 56 6.33 -6.40 0.86
N ARG A 57 6.93 -7.23 1.73
CA ARG A 57 7.52 -6.75 2.98
C ARG A 57 8.64 -5.75 2.76
N ASP A 58 9.50 -6.05 1.79
CA ASP A 58 10.67 -5.24 1.45
C ASP A 58 10.43 -4.40 0.19
N LYS A 59 9.17 -4.05 -0.10
CA LYS A 59 8.76 -3.30 -1.29
C LYS A 59 8.23 -1.91 -0.91
N CYS A 60 8.28 -0.98 -1.86
CA CYS A 60 7.75 0.36 -1.68
C CYS A 60 6.22 0.35 -1.71
N VAL A 61 5.61 0.12 -0.55
CA VAL A 61 4.16 0.01 -0.37
C VAL A 61 3.71 0.99 0.70
N VAL A 62 2.63 1.73 0.44
CA VAL A 62 2.03 2.58 1.47
C VAL A 62 1.07 1.76 2.33
N HIS A 63 1.24 1.84 3.64
CA HIS A 63 0.35 1.24 4.62
C HIS A 63 -0.63 2.27 5.16
N VAL A 64 -1.91 1.91 5.18
CA VAL A 64 -3.00 2.73 5.72
C VAL A 64 -3.95 1.90 6.56
N PRO A 65 -4.60 2.49 7.59
CA PRO A 65 -5.61 1.79 8.35
C PRO A 65 -6.89 1.60 7.54
N PHE A 66 -7.71 0.61 7.89
CA PHE A 66 -9.03 0.38 7.29
C PHE A 66 -10.06 1.45 7.71
N LYS A 67 -9.87 2.67 7.20
CA LYS A 67 -10.72 3.84 7.42
C LYS A 67 -10.92 4.58 6.09
N LEU A 68 -12.12 5.13 5.88
CA LEU A 68 -12.52 5.74 4.61
C LEU A 68 -11.56 6.88 4.17
N ARG A 69 -11.29 7.85 5.06
CA ARG A 69 -10.46 9.02 4.74
C ARG A 69 -9.01 8.64 4.36
N PRO A 70 -8.28 7.82 5.15
CA PRO A 70 -6.96 7.32 4.76
C PRO A 70 -6.94 6.54 3.44
N ILE A 71 -7.91 5.65 3.21
CA ILE A 71 -8.01 4.88 1.96
C ILE A 71 -8.23 5.81 0.77
N GLN A 72 -9.18 6.75 0.88
CA GLN A 72 -9.46 7.73 -0.17
C GLN A 72 -8.23 8.58 -0.49
N HIS A 73 -7.51 9.04 0.54
CA HIS A 73 -6.28 9.80 0.35
C HIS A 73 -5.20 8.96 -0.34
N ALA A 74 -5.01 7.70 0.06
CA ALA A 74 -4.06 6.81 -0.57
C ALA A 74 -4.37 6.60 -2.06
N ILE A 75 -5.63 6.32 -2.41
CA ILE A 75 -6.06 6.11 -3.80
C ILE A 75 -5.78 7.34 -4.65
N LEU A 76 -6.01 8.55 -4.12
CA LEU A 76 -5.87 9.79 -4.87
C LEU A 76 -4.42 10.26 -5.03
N ASN A 77 -3.54 10.01 -4.05
CA ASN A 77 -2.22 10.63 -3.97
C ASN A 77 -1.07 9.65 -4.18
N TRP A 78 -1.18 8.42 -3.65
CA TRP A 78 -0.09 7.46 -3.67
C TRP A 78 0.42 7.10 -5.07
N PRO A 79 -0.44 6.90 -6.11
CA PRO A 79 0.05 6.62 -7.46
C PRO A 79 0.97 7.70 -8.02
N GLY A 80 0.66 8.97 -7.76
CA GLY A 80 1.48 10.10 -8.19
C GLY A 80 2.78 10.19 -7.40
N GLU A 81 2.70 10.06 -6.07
CA GLU A 81 3.87 10.04 -5.19
C GLU A 81 4.84 8.93 -5.58
N PHE A 82 4.35 7.68 -5.69
CA PHE A 82 5.15 6.50 -6.02
C PHE A 82 5.94 6.66 -7.32
N LYS A 83 5.34 7.28 -8.36
CA LYS A 83 6.02 7.53 -9.64
C LYS A 83 7.07 8.62 -9.55
N GLY A 84 6.89 9.58 -8.66
CA GLY A 84 7.86 10.64 -8.39
C GLY A 84 9.05 10.19 -7.53
N LEU A 85 8.99 9.01 -6.90
CA LEU A 85 10.08 8.50 -6.06
C LEU A 85 11.23 7.96 -6.92
N ASP A 86 12.46 8.29 -6.50
CA ASP A 86 13.67 7.67 -7.04
C ASP A 86 13.85 6.22 -6.53
N LEU A 87 14.80 5.51 -7.16
CA LEU A 87 15.08 4.10 -6.82
C LEU A 87 15.59 3.93 -5.39
N GLN A 88 16.37 4.87 -4.86
CA GLN A 88 16.90 4.80 -3.50
C GLN A 88 15.77 4.91 -2.46
N THR A 89 14.82 5.81 -2.71
CA THR A 89 13.65 6.03 -1.86
C THR A 89 12.71 4.83 -1.92
N LYS A 90 12.51 4.22 -3.10
CA LYS A 90 11.76 2.97 -3.24
C LYS A 90 12.44 1.79 -2.54
N ALA A 91 13.77 1.75 -2.52
CA ALA A 91 14.54 0.72 -1.80
C ALA A 91 14.40 0.82 -0.28
N GLY A 92 13.89 1.94 0.25
CA GLY A 92 13.60 2.12 1.68
C GLY A 92 12.41 1.30 2.21
N GLY A 93 11.67 0.60 1.34
CA GLY A 93 10.58 -0.30 1.74
C GLY A 93 9.30 0.44 2.09
N ALA A 94 8.64 -0.01 3.16
CA ALA A 94 7.30 0.44 3.54
C ALA A 94 7.20 1.96 3.79
N ARG A 95 6.04 2.52 3.46
CA ARG A 95 5.70 3.95 3.56
C ARG A 95 4.43 4.12 4.37
N HIS A 96 4.28 5.29 4.97
CA HIS A 96 3.09 5.69 5.71
C HIS A 96 2.91 7.22 5.59
N PHE A 97 1.68 7.69 5.71
CA PHE A 97 1.41 9.13 5.76
C PHE A 97 1.73 9.71 7.13
N ASN A 98 2.09 11.01 7.17
CA ASN A 98 2.46 11.68 8.41
C ASN A 98 1.29 11.83 9.40
N ASP A 99 1.59 11.97 10.69
CA ASP A 99 0.60 12.13 11.76
C ASP A 99 -0.23 13.43 11.66
N GLY A 100 0.29 14.47 11.02
CA GLY A 100 -0.44 15.72 10.81
C GLY A 100 -1.68 15.54 9.94
N LEU A 101 -1.58 14.69 8.93
CA LEU A 101 -2.68 14.37 8.03
C LEU A 101 -3.79 13.59 8.75
N TYR A 102 -3.43 12.61 9.58
CA TYR A 102 -4.40 11.83 10.33
C TYR A 102 -5.19 12.67 11.35
N ARG A 103 -4.55 13.65 11.99
CA ARG A 103 -5.22 14.58 12.93
C ARG A 103 -6.30 15.44 12.28
N GLN A 104 -6.25 15.66 10.96
CA GLN A 104 -7.29 16.40 10.23
C GLN A 104 -8.53 15.55 9.95
N TRP A 105 -8.43 14.23 10.15
CA TRP A 105 -9.47 13.26 9.80
C TRP A 105 -10.18 12.66 11.01
N GLU A 106 -9.70 12.92 12.23
CA GLU A 106 -10.42 12.68 13.47
C GLU A 106 -11.59 13.65 13.62
#